data_AF-A0A9D8XEY1-F1
#
_entry.id   AF-A0A9D8XEY1-F1
#
_cell.length_a   1.000
_cell.length_b   1.000
_cell.length_c   1.000
_cell.angle_alpha   90.00
_cell.angle_beta   90.00
_cell.angle_gamma   90.00
#
_symmetry.space_group_name_H-M   'P 1'
#
loop_
_entity.id
_entity.type
_entity.pdbx_description
1 polymer ?
#
loop_
_entity_poly.entity_id
_entity_poly.type
_entity_poly.pdbx_seq_one_letter_code
_entity_poly.pdbx_strand_id
1 'polypeptide(L)'
;MGQINYTINEYGEIIREDYFFSQVKGTTPQVLPTNRKVWKIWLLSFLTLGIYGVVVMFAMAKETNISCAEDGKHTRGFWGAIFLSIITLGIYGFVWYYKWANREYEYLTRNRSQGGILSGGSLVFLMLITFILSFASRYASTIAMILYVAQIIWGIFVMSRYVKQHNTVNKIYNLNTFGQKA
;
A
#
# COMPACT_ATOMS: atom_id res chain seq x y z
N MET A 1 14.70 -25.57 -15.53
CA MET A 1 15.31 -24.53 -14.68
C MET A 1 15.55 -23.30 -15.55
N GLY A 2 14.67 -22.30 -15.51
CA GLY A 2 14.87 -21.05 -16.24
C GLY A 2 15.70 -20.09 -15.39
N GLN A 3 16.89 -19.72 -15.89
CA GLN A 3 17.74 -18.68 -15.30
C GLN A 3 17.02 -17.33 -15.41
N ILE A 4 16.67 -16.73 -14.27
CA ILE A 4 16.10 -15.38 -14.24
C ILE A 4 17.30 -14.43 -14.25
N ASN A 5 17.55 -13.78 -15.39
CA ASN A 5 18.56 -12.73 -15.48
C ASN A 5 18.06 -11.49 -14.72
N TYR A 6 18.82 -11.10 -13.70
CA TYR A 6 18.62 -9.85 -12.96
C TYR A 6 19.50 -8.78 -13.60
N THR A 7 18.88 -7.73 -14.14
CA THR A 7 19.61 -6.52 -14.54
C THR A 7 19.60 -5.56 -13.34
N ILE A 8 20.79 -5.32 -12.80
CA ILE A 8 21.04 -4.34 -11.74
C ILE A 8 21.36 -3.01 -12.46
N ASN A 9 20.65 -1.94 -12.14
CA ASN A 9 20.99 -0.62 -12.69
C ASN A 9 22.24 -0.03 -12.00
N GLU A 10 22.79 1.05 -12.54
CA GLU A 10 23.99 1.74 -12.04
C GLU A 10 23.93 2.25 -10.58
N TYR A 11 22.76 2.13 -9.93
CA TYR A 11 22.51 2.55 -8.56
C TYR A 11 22.18 1.39 -7.62
N GLY A 12 22.29 0.13 -8.06
CA GLY A 12 22.03 -1.06 -7.24
C GLY A 12 20.56 -1.31 -6.94
N GLU A 13 19.63 -0.60 -7.59
CA GLU A 13 18.20 -0.80 -7.44
C GLU A 13 17.68 -1.76 -8.53
N ILE A 14 16.99 -2.83 -8.13
CA ILE A 14 16.20 -3.66 -9.06
C ILE A 14 14.94 -2.86 -9.41
N ILE A 15 15.04 -1.93 -10.36
CA ILE A 15 13.89 -1.23 -10.93
C ILE A 15 13.57 -1.93 -12.25
N ARG A 16 12.65 -2.90 -12.22
CA ARG A 16 12.04 -3.41 -13.44
C ARG A 16 10.82 -2.54 -13.72
N GLU A 17 10.90 -1.66 -14.72
CA GLU A 17 9.84 -0.70 -15.08
C GLU A 17 8.51 -1.40 -15.50
N ASP A 18 8.60 -2.66 -15.89
CA ASP A 18 7.52 -3.55 -16.31
C ASP A 18 6.75 -4.21 -15.13
N TYR A 19 7.18 -4.04 -13.87
CA TYR A 19 6.41 -4.55 -12.73
C TYR A 19 5.02 -3.89 -12.60
N PHE A 20 4.84 -2.64 -13.06
CA PHE A 20 3.55 -1.97 -12.99
C PHE A 20 2.48 -2.61 -13.91
N PHE A 21 2.90 -3.23 -15.01
CA PHE A 21 2.00 -3.75 -16.05
C PHE A 21 2.03 -5.27 -16.22
N SER A 22 3.04 -5.97 -15.70
CA SER A 22 3.05 -7.44 -15.70
C SER A 22 2.02 -7.97 -14.69
N GLN A 23 0.89 -8.47 -15.21
CA GLN A 23 -0.02 -9.30 -14.43
C GLN A 23 0.70 -10.63 -14.16
N VAL A 24 1.03 -10.89 -12.90
CA VAL A 24 1.68 -12.13 -12.49
C VAL A 24 0.72 -13.30 -12.73
N LYS A 25 0.98 -14.04 -13.81
CA LYS A 25 0.58 -15.45 -13.92
C LYS A 25 1.76 -16.28 -13.40
N GLY A 26 1.57 -16.98 -12.29
CA GLY A 26 2.38 -18.16 -11.97
C GLY A 26 3.24 -18.09 -10.71
N THR A 27 3.42 -19.29 -10.16
CA THR A 27 4.07 -19.78 -8.93
C THR A 27 5.56 -19.44 -8.74
N THR A 28 6.11 -18.43 -9.41
CA THR A 28 7.55 -18.08 -9.29
C THR A 28 7.81 -17.00 -8.24
N PRO A 29 8.77 -17.18 -7.32
CA PRO A 29 9.18 -16.13 -6.39
C PRO A 29 9.80 -14.95 -7.16
N GLN A 30 9.30 -13.74 -6.89
CA GLN A 30 9.73 -12.48 -7.53
C GLN A 30 10.23 -11.47 -6.51
N VAL A 31 11.21 -10.64 -6.87
CA VAL A 31 11.74 -9.58 -5.97
C VAL A 31 10.74 -8.43 -5.91
N LEU A 32 10.32 -8.07 -4.69
CA LEU A 32 9.34 -7.00 -4.44
C LEU A 32 10.05 -5.64 -4.24
N PRO A 33 9.44 -4.52 -4.67
CA PRO A 33 10.03 -3.20 -4.51
C PRO A 33 9.98 -2.72 -3.04
N THR A 34 11.10 -2.16 -2.54
CA THR A 34 11.27 -1.74 -1.13
C THR A 34 11.51 -0.25 -0.92
N ASN A 35 11.84 0.51 -1.97
CA ASN A 35 12.22 1.92 -1.90
C ASN A 35 11.11 2.88 -2.35
N ARG A 36 9.84 2.56 -2.04
CA ARG A 36 8.74 3.50 -2.36
C ARG A 36 8.84 4.74 -1.49
N LYS A 37 8.98 5.90 -2.15
CA LYS A 37 9.03 7.22 -1.50
C LYS A 37 7.66 7.88 -1.59
N VAL A 38 7.13 8.31 -0.44
CA VAL A 38 5.80 8.95 -0.30
C VAL A 38 5.69 10.21 -1.16
N TRP A 39 6.75 11.01 -1.25
CA TRP A 39 6.75 12.24 -2.03
C TRP A 39 6.54 11.98 -3.53
N LYS A 40 7.08 10.87 -4.08
CA LYS A 40 6.84 10.48 -5.49
C LYS A 40 5.38 10.13 -5.70
N ILE A 41 4.80 9.38 -4.77
CA ILE A 41 3.39 9.00 -4.81
C ILE A 41 2.51 10.24 -4.78
N TRP A 42 2.78 11.17 -3.87
CA TRP A 42 1.99 12.39 -3.74
C TRP A 42 2.12 13.30 -4.98
N LEU A 43 3.34 13.55 -5.45
CA LEU A 43 3.60 14.39 -6.63
C LEU A 43 2.95 13.83 -7.90
N LEU A 44 3.16 12.54 -8.18
CA LEU A 44 2.60 11.91 -9.37
C LEU A 44 1.08 11.76 -9.27
N SER A 45 0.53 11.55 -8.06
CA SER A 45 -0.92 11.59 -7.86
C SER A 45 -1.49 12.97 -8.16
N PHE A 46 -0.82 14.04 -7.74
CA PHE A 46 -1.26 15.39 -8.07
C PHE A 46 -1.22 15.66 -9.59
N LEU A 47 -0.13 15.28 -10.26
CA LEU A 47 0.03 15.45 -11.71
C LEU A 47 -0.95 14.61 -12.55
N THR A 48 -1.34 13.43 -12.05
CA THR A 48 -2.26 12.50 -12.74
C THR A 48 -3.70 12.61 -12.23
N LEU A 49 -4.04 13.67 -11.50
CA LEU A 49 -5.38 13.91 -10.93
C LEU A 49 -5.90 12.73 -10.07
N GLY A 50 -4.99 12.10 -9.34
CA GLY A 50 -5.27 11.02 -8.38
C GLY A 50 -5.13 9.61 -8.94
N ILE A 51 -5.00 9.44 -10.27
CA ILE A 51 -4.96 8.10 -10.89
C ILE A 51 -3.73 7.32 -10.45
N TYR A 52 -2.56 7.95 -10.40
CA TYR A 52 -1.32 7.28 -10.00
C TYR A 52 -1.40 6.70 -8.58
N GLY A 53 -1.97 7.44 -7.63
CA GLY A 53 -2.13 6.99 -6.24
C GLY A 53 -3.00 5.74 -6.15
N VAL A 54 -4.07 5.69 -6.93
CA VAL A 54 -4.94 4.53 -7.06
C VAL A 54 -4.13 3.33 -7.59
N VAL A 55 -3.41 3.49 -8.70
CA VAL A 55 -2.60 2.39 -9.30
C VAL A 55 -1.55 1.86 -8.32
N VAL A 56 -0.85 2.72 -7.59
CA VAL A 56 0.16 2.31 -6.60
C VAL A 56 -0.47 1.46 -5.50
N MET A 57 -1.66 1.81 -5.00
CA MET A 57 -2.37 1.03 -3.99
C MET A 57 -2.71 -0.38 -4.49
N PHE A 58 -3.05 -0.54 -5.77
CA PHE A 58 -3.28 -1.87 -6.36
C PHE A 58 -2.01 -2.68 -6.54
N ALA A 59 -0.92 -2.04 -6.96
CA ALA A 59 0.38 -2.69 -6.99
C ALA A 59 0.75 -3.23 -5.61
N MET A 60 0.62 -2.39 -4.57
CA MET A 60 0.88 -2.80 -3.18
C MET A 60 -0.04 -3.94 -2.73
N ALA A 61 -1.35 -3.88 -3.03
CA ALA A 61 -2.28 -4.96 -2.67
C ALA A 61 -1.96 -6.31 -3.33
N LYS A 62 -1.48 -6.30 -4.57
CA LYS A 62 -1.01 -7.50 -5.27
C LYS A 62 0.28 -8.04 -4.66
N GLU A 63 1.22 -7.17 -4.32
CA GLU A 63 2.45 -7.54 -3.64
C GLU A 63 2.18 -8.16 -2.28
N THR A 64 1.20 -7.66 -1.53
CA THR A 64 0.75 -8.31 -0.29
C THR A 64 0.20 -9.71 -0.52
N ASN A 65 -0.44 -10.00 -1.67
CA ASN A 65 -0.85 -11.36 -1.99
C ASN A 65 0.33 -12.31 -2.24
N ILE A 66 1.47 -11.77 -2.70
CA ILE A 66 2.69 -12.53 -2.93
C ILE A 66 3.46 -12.70 -1.62
N SER A 67 3.64 -11.62 -0.87
CA SER A 67 4.39 -11.65 0.40
C SER A 67 3.65 -12.40 1.51
N CYS A 68 2.32 -12.27 1.56
CA CYS A 68 1.47 -12.94 2.54
C CYS A 68 0.72 -14.13 1.90
N ALA A 69 1.36 -14.83 0.97
CA ALA A 69 0.77 -16.00 0.30
C ALA A 69 0.47 -17.16 1.27
N GLU A 70 1.26 -17.26 2.36
CA GLU A 70 1.11 -18.25 3.42
C GLU A 70 -0.26 -18.19 4.13
N ASP A 71 -0.95 -17.04 4.09
CA ASP A 71 -2.25 -16.87 4.75
C ASP A 71 -3.41 -17.50 3.98
N GLY A 72 -3.19 -18.01 2.76
CA GLY A 72 -4.23 -18.58 1.89
C GLY A 72 -5.32 -17.59 1.46
N LYS A 73 -5.13 -16.29 1.73
CA LYS A 73 -6.09 -15.21 1.45
C LYS A 73 -5.66 -14.44 0.20
N HIS A 74 -6.63 -13.98 -0.59
CA HIS A 74 -6.39 -13.08 -1.72
C HIS A 74 -7.11 -11.74 -1.51
N THR A 75 -6.36 -10.64 -1.60
CA THR A 75 -6.89 -9.28 -1.66
C THR A 75 -7.59 -9.11 -3.00
N ARG A 76 -8.91 -8.89 -2.96
CA ARG A 76 -9.83 -8.88 -4.12
C ARG A 76 -9.50 -7.72 -5.08
N GLY A 77 -9.72 -7.95 -6.39
CA GLY A 77 -9.31 -7.06 -7.48
C GLY A 77 -10.01 -5.68 -7.57
N PHE A 78 -9.31 -4.75 -8.23
CA PHE A 78 -9.59 -3.32 -8.41
C PHE A 78 -11.05 -2.94 -8.64
N TRP A 79 -11.65 -3.44 -9.71
CA TRP A 79 -12.99 -3.05 -10.13
C TRP A 79 -14.08 -3.49 -9.16
N GLY A 80 -13.92 -4.66 -8.55
CA GLY A 80 -14.86 -5.13 -7.54
C GLY A 80 -14.84 -4.26 -6.29
N ALA A 81 -13.67 -3.82 -5.83
CA ALA A 81 -13.57 -3.01 -4.63
C ALA A 81 -14.14 -1.59 -4.80
N ILE A 82 -13.91 -0.96 -5.95
CA ILE A 82 -14.47 0.36 -6.27
C ILE A 82 -15.98 0.27 -6.46
N PHE A 83 -16.46 -0.70 -7.24
CA PHE A 83 -17.88 -0.87 -7.50
C PHE A 83 -18.68 -1.16 -6.21
N LEU A 84 -18.18 -2.07 -5.36
CA LEU A 84 -18.81 -2.31 -4.06
C LEU A 84 -18.70 -1.10 -3.12
N SER A 85 -17.62 -0.32 -3.18
CA SER A 85 -17.51 0.90 -2.37
C SER A 85 -18.54 1.93 -2.79
N ILE A 86 -18.82 2.10 -4.08
CA ILE A 86 -19.86 3.01 -4.56
C ILE A 86 -21.25 2.52 -4.10
N ILE A 87 -21.54 1.22 -4.24
CA ILE A 87 -22.82 0.63 -3.84
C ILE A 87 -23.05 0.67 -2.32
N THR A 88 -22.00 0.52 -1.52
CA THR A 88 -22.08 0.51 -0.04
C THR A 88 -21.80 1.88 0.60
N LEU A 89 -21.89 2.97 -0.17
CA LEU A 89 -21.62 4.34 0.31
C LEU A 89 -20.23 4.51 0.98
N GLY A 90 -19.24 3.75 0.51
CA GLY A 90 -17.85 3.80 0.96
C GLY A 90 -17.51 2.82 2.10
N ILE A 91 -18.49 2.16 2.71
CA ILE A 91 -18.27 1.27 3.86
C ILE A 91 -17.39 0.07 3.48
N TYR A 92 -17.61 -0.53 2.31
CA TYR A 92 -16.80 -1.64 1.83
C TYR A 92 -15.31 -1.25 1.69
N GLY A 93 -15.01 0.00 1.34
CA GLY A 93 -13.66 0.52 1.25
C GLY A 93 -12.91 0.39 2.58
N PHE A 94 -13.52 0.81 3.69
CA PHE A 94 -12.93 0.67 5.03
C PHE A 94 -12.67 -0.80 5.41
N VAL A 95 -13.61 -1.70 5.09
CA VAL A 95 -13.45 -3.13 5.37
C VAL A 95 -12.32 -3.74 4.54
N TRP A 96 -12.18 -3.33 3.29
CA TRP A 96 -11.08 -3.78 2.42
C TRP A 96 -9.73 -3.32 2.98
N TYR A 97 -9.64 -2.05 3.37
CA TYR A 97 -8.46 -1.48 4.02
C TYR A 97 -8.08 -2.18 5.31
N TYR A 98 -9.07 -2.49 6.16
CA TYR A 98 -8.86 -3.29 7.38
C TYR A 98 -8.24 -4.64 7.06
N LYS A 99 -8.87 -5.41 6.16
CA LYS A 99 -8.43 -6.77 5.82
C LYS A 99 -7.03 -6.77 5.22
N TRP A 100 -6.74 -5.79 4.37
CA TRP A 100 -5.44 -5.68 3.72
C TRP A 100 -4.32 -5.32 4.71
N ALA A 101 -4.49 -4.24 5.48
CA ALA A 101 -3.49 -3.80 6.45
C ALA A 101 -3.28 -4.82 7.59
N ASN A 102 -4.34 -5.55 7.99
CA ASN A 102 -4.22 -6.59 9.01
C ASN A 102 -3.35 -7.77 8.55
N ARG A 103 -3.36 -8.14 7.27
CA ARG A 103 -2.48 -9.19 6.73
C ARG A 103 -1.01 -8.80 6.80
N GLU A 104 -0.70 -7.56 6.42
CA GLU A 104 0.67 -7.04 6.53
C GLU A 104 1.15 -7.00 7.97
N TYR A 105 0.27 -6.60 8.89
CA TYR A 105 0.57 -6.60 10.31
C TYR A 105 0.83 -8.01 10.86
N GLU A 106 -0.01 -8.99 10.51
CA GLU A 106 0.18 -10.40 10.89
C GLU A 106 1.50 -10.96 10.34
N TYR A 107 1.83 -10.67 9.07
CA TYR A 107 3.10 -11.08 8.46
C TYR A 107 4.31 -10.51 9.19
N LEU A 108 4.27 -9.21 9.56
CA LEU A 108 5.36 -8.57 10.29
C LEU A 108 5.51 -9.12 11.72
N THR A 109 4.38 -9.40 12.37
CA THR A 109 4.34 -10.02 13.70
C THR A 109 4.97 -11.41 13.68
N ARG A 110 4.64 -12.25 12.69
CA ARG A 110 5.23 -13.59 12.53
C ARG A 110 6.74 -13.54 12.29
N ASN A 111 7.20 -12.59 11.48
CA ASN A 111 8.62 -12.39 11.19
C ASN A 111 9.37 -11.58 12.27
N ARG A 112 8.77 -11.37 13.45
CA ARG A 112 9.34 -10.61 14.59
C ARG A 112 9.96 -9.26 14.20
N SER A 113 9.37 -8.59 13.22
CA SER A 113 9.86 -7.30 12.77
C SER A 113 9.25 -6.16 13.57
N GLN A 114 10.09 -5.22 14.02
CA GLN A 114 9.65 -3.99 14.69
C GLN A 114 8.82 -3.04 13.77
N GLY A 115 8.59 -3.42 12.50
CA GLY A 115 7.89 -2.60 11.50
C GLY A 115 6.36 -2.71 11.49
N GLY A 116 5.75 -3.57 12.32
CA GLY A 116 4.29 -3.69 12.46
C GLY A 116 3.69 -2.48 13.18
N ILE A 117 3.72 -1.33 12.52
CA ILE A 117 3.40 -0.04 13.14
C ILE A 117 1.90 0.26 13.11
N LEU A 118 1.18 -0.27 12.11
CA LEU A 118 -0.20 0.05 11.82
C LEU A 118 -1.01 -1.23 11.63
N SER A 119 -1.74 -1.63 12.69
CA SER A 119 -2.73 -2.70 12.59
C SER A 119 -3.86 -2.31 11.64
N GLY A 120 -4.60 -3.29 11.14
CA GLY A 120 -5.78 -3.01 10.30
C GLY A 120 -6.81 -2.13 11.01
N GLY A 121 -7.02 -2.33 12.31
CA GLY A 121 -7.91 -1.51 13.13
C GLY A 121 -7.39 -0.08 13.28
N SER A 122 -6.08 0.09 13.53
CA SER A 122 -5.45 1.41 13.64
C SER A 122 -5.54 2.20 12.33
N LEU A 123 -5.33 1.54 11.19
CA LEU A 123 -5.46 2.19 9.88
C LEU A 123 -6.90 2.65 9.61
N VAL A 124 -7.90 1.80 9.88
CA VAL A 124 -9.31 2.19 9.73
C VAL A 124 -9.69 3.31 10.69
N PHE A 125 -9.22 3.26 11.94
CA PHE A 125 -9.46 4.33 12.90
C PHE A 125 -8.92 5.68 12.41
N LEU A 126 -7.70 5.71 11.87
CA LEU A 126 -7.12 6.92 11.26
C LEU A 126 -7.93 7.40 10.05
N MET A 127 -8.47 6.48 9.23
CA MET A 127 -9.32 6.83 8.09
C MET A 127 -10.69 7.38 8.53
N LEU A 128 -11.29 6.85 9.61
CA LEU A 128 -12.54 7.38 10.15
C LEU A 128 -12.35 8.80 10.70
N ILE A 129 -11.24 9.06 11.38
CA ILE A 129 -10.87 10.42 11.81
C ILE A 129 -10.79 11.35 10.59
N THR A 130 -10.14 10.93 9.50
CA THR A 130 -10.10 11.77 8.29
C THR A 130 -11.47 12.04 7.70
N PHE A 131 -12.34 11.04 7.65
CA PHE A 131 -13.68 11.17 7.12
C PHE A 131 -14.54 12.15 7.93
N ILE A 132 -14.48 12.05 9.26
CA ILE A 132 -15.20 12.94 10.19
C ILE A 132 -14.65 14.37 10.09
N LEU A 133 -13.33 14.54 10.05
CA LEU A 133 -12.71 15.86 9.90
C LEU A 133 -13.08 16.53 8.57
N SER A 134 -13.14 15.77 7.48
CA SER A 134 -13.58 16.28 6.18
C SER A 134 -15.05 16.73 6.21
N PHE A 135 -15.93 15.97 6.87
CA PHE A 135 -17.33 16.38 7.04
C PHE A 135 -17.45 17.65 7.90
N ALA A 136 -16.74 17.72 9.04
CA ALA A 136 -16.74 18.88 9.93
C ALA A 136 -16.21 20.15 9.23
N SER A 137 -15.15 20.03 8.43
CA SER A 137 -14.59 21.17 7.68
C SER A 137 -15.55 21.81 6.68
N ARG A 138 -16.56 21.07 6.20
CA ARG A 138 -17.56 21.58 5.25
C ARG A 138 -18.48 22.66 5.84
N TYR A 139 -18.65 22.65 7.17
CA TYR A 139 -19.52 23.57 7.90
C TYR A 139 -18.75 24.77 8.50
N ALA A 140 -17.41 24.75 8.48
CA ALA A 140 -16.57 25.81 9.04
C ALA A 140 -16.05 26.76 7.93
N SER A 141 -16.94 27.53 7.30
CA SER A 141 -16.69 28.26 6.04
C SER A 141 -15.56 29.29 6.09
N THR A 142 -15.23 29.87 7.25
CA THR A 142 -14.17 30.90 7.39
C THR A 142 -12.77 30.34 7.67
N ILE A 143 -12.66 29.13 8.24
CA ILE A 143 -11.38 28.47 8.58
C ILE A 143 -11.13 27.23 7.69
N ALA A 144 -12.07 26.93 6.79
CA ALA A 144 -12.04 25.75 5.92
C ALA A 144 -10.71 25.57 5.18
N MET A 145 -10.10 26.64 4.66
CA MET A 145 -8.83 26.54 3.93
C MET A 145 -7.69 26.00 4.80
N ILE A 146 -7.58 26.46 6.06
CA ILE A 146 -6.56 25.98 7.00
C ILE A 146 -6.81 24.51 7.36
N LEU A 147 -8.07 24.14 7.58
CA LEU A 147 -8.47 22.76 7.84
C LEU A 147 -8.18 21.84 6.65
N TYR A 148 -8.37 22.30 5.42
CA TYR A 148 -8.02 21.54 4.22
C TYR A 148 -6.51 21.30 4.11
N VAL A 149 -5.68 22.31 4.37
CA VAL A 149 -4.21 22.14 4.39
C VAL A 149 -3.79 21.15 5.48
N ALA A 150 -4.36 21.26 6.68
CA ALA A 150 -4.10 20.33 7.77
C ALA A 150 -4.51 18.88 7.41
N GLN A 151 -5.63 18.70 6.69
CA GLN A 151 -6.07 17.39 6.20
C GLN A 151 -5.12 16.80 5.16
N ILE A 152 -4.58 17.61 4.24
CA ILE A 152 -3.58 17.16 3.27
C ILE A 152 -2.33 16.67 4.00
N ILE A 153 -1.83 17.44 4.97
CA ILE A 153 -0.67 17.07 5.80
C ILE A 153 -0.94 15.77 6.57
N TRP A 154 -2.12 15.65 7.17
CA TRP A 154 -2.52 14.44 7.89
C TRP A 154 -2.59 13.21 6.97
N GLY A 155 -3.15 13.37 5.76
CA GLY A 155 -3.18 12.31 4.75
C GLY A 155 -1.78 11.85 4.34
N ILE A 156 -0.85 12.78 4.15
CA ILE A 156 0.57 12.47 3.87
C ILE A 156 1.19 11.73 5.06
N PHE A 157 0.90 12.14 6.29
CA PHE A 157 1.37 11.46 7.50
C PHE A 157 0.90 10.01 7.55
N VAL A 158 -0.41 9.76 7.39
CA VAL A 158 -0.98 8.41 7.39
C VAL A 158 -0.35 7.56 6.28
N MET A 159 -0.25 8.08 5.06
CA MET A 159 0.39 7.36 3.96
C MET A 159 1.88 7.11 4.20
N SER A 160 2.58 7.99 4.91
CA SER A 160 3.99 7.78 5.25
C SER A 160 4.19 6.60 6.19
N ARG A 161 3.31 6.42 7.17
CA ARG A 161 3.33 5.28 8.08
C ARG A 161 3.00 3.99 7.33
N TYR A 162 1.99 4.05 6.48
CA TYR A 162 1.55 2.91 5.69
C TYR A 162 2.61 2.43 4.68
N VAL A 163 3.19 3.35 3.88
CA VAL A 163 4.24 3.01 2.90
C VAL A 163 5.49 2.45 3.59
N LYS A 164 5.87 2.98 4.75
CA LYS A 164 6.99 2.42 5.55
C LYS A 164 6.72 0.98 5.98
N GLN A 165 5.50 0.70 6.44
CA GLN A 165 5.09 -0.66 6.81
C GLN A 165 5.19 -1.60 5.61
N HIS A 166 4.61 -1.23 4.47
CA HIS A 166 4.62 -2.05 3.27
C HIS A 166 6.05 -2.28 2.71
N ASN A 167 6.89 -1.24 2.70
CA ASN A 167 8.30 -1.39 2.32
C ASN A 167 9.05 -2.36 3.24
N THR A 168 8.70 -2.38 4.53
CA THR A 168 9.28 -3.31 5.50
C THR A 168 8.83 -4.75 5.24
N VAL A 169 7.55 -4.96 4.92
CA VAL A 169 7.02 -6.28 4.49
C VAL A 169 7.79 -6.79 3.28
N ASN A 170 7.91 -5.97 2.24
CA ASN A 170 8.60 -6.35 1.00
C ASN A 170 10.09 -6.64 1.25
N LYS A 171 10.74 -5.86 2.14
CA LYS A 171 12.15 -6.09 2.51
C LYS A 171 12.33 -7.45 3.18
N ILE A 172 11.47 -7.79 4.14
CA ILE A 172 11.54 -9.08 4.85
C ILE A 172 11.24 -10.23 3.91
N TYR A 173 10.22 -10.10 3.07
CA TYR A 173 9.92 -11.11 2.06
C TYR A 173 11.10 -11.38 1.13
N ASN A 174 11.75 -10.32 0.61
CA ASN A 174 12.93 -10.48 -0.25
C ASN A 174 14.09 -11.15 0.49
N LEU A 175 14.33 -10.78 1.75
CA LEU A 175 15.36 -11.39 2.59
C LEU A 175 15.07 -12.88 2.84
N ASN A 176 13.85 -13.24 3.18
CA ASN A 176 13.46 -14.63 3.45
C ASN A 176 13.50 -15.49 2.17
N THR A 177 13.13 -14.92 1.02
CA THR A 177 12.99 -15.65 -0.25
C THR A 177 14.30 -15.79 -1.01
N PHE A 178 15.13 -14.73 -1.00
CA PHE A 178 16.36 -14.66 -1.80
C PHE A 178 17.63 -14.54 -0.95
N GLY A 179 17.54 -14.05 0.29
CA GLY A 179 18.67 -13.90 1.20
C GLY A 179 19.15 -15.21 1.83
N GLN A 180 18.35 -16.28 1.80
CA GLN A 180 18.77 -17.62 2.25
C GLN A 180 19.65 -18.37 1.22
N LYS A 181 19.95 -17.78 0.07
CA LYS A 181 20.77 -18.37 -1.01
C LYS A 181 22.22 -17.85 -1.08
N ALA A 182 22.69 -17.16 -0.04
CA ALA A 182 24.07 -16.68 0.06
C ALA A 182 24.85 -17.47 1.11
#